data_AF-A0A7U1BF29-F1
#
_entry.id   AF-A0A7U1BF29-F1
#
_cell.length_a   1.000
_cell.length_b   1.000
_cell.length_c   1.000
_cell.angle_alpha   90.00
_cell.angle_beta   90.00
_cell.angle_gamma   90.00
#
_symmetry.space_group_name_H-M   'P 1'
#
loop_
_entity.id
_entity.type
_entity.pdbx_description
1 polymer ?
#
loop_
_entity_poly.entity_id
_entity_poly.type
_entity_poly.pdbx_seq_one_letter_code
_entity_poly.pdbx_strand_id
1 'polypeptide(L)' 'MIGIPQGIGRINLSSKQQMVYFTVNNIKDLTKVLSHFDTYTLVGYKLNNYLIFKYILCMVENKIHLTKEGSKVIKNL' A
#
# COMPACT_ATOMS: atom_id res chain seq x y z
N MET A 1 28.35 5.10 -5.67
CA MET A 1 26.97 4.79 -5.20
C MET A 1 27.08 3.77 -4.08
N ILE A 2 26.90 4.19 -2.83
CA ILE A 2 26.91 3.26 -1.69
C ILE A 2 25.55 2.56 -1.70
N GLY A 3 25.55 1.25 -1.89
CA GLY A 3 24.34 0.42 -1.88
C GLY A 3 23.71 0.45 -0.49
N ILE A 4 22.52 1.04 -0.39
CA ILE A 4 21.68 0.97 0.80
C ILE A 4 21.11 -0.46 0.88
N PRO A 5 21.11 -1.12 2.05
CA PRO A 5 20.59 -2.47 2.20
C PRO A 5 19.14 -2.58 1.69
N GLN A 6 18.78 -3.75 1.16
CA GLN A 6 17.49 -4.02 0.51
C GLN A 6 16.32 -4.06 1.53
N GLY A 7 15.95 -2.89 2.06
CA GLY A 7 14.71 -2.69 2.81
C GLY A 7 13.50 -2.50 1.89
N ILE A 8 12.30 -2.45 2.47
CA ILE A 8 11.07 -2.15 1.73
C ILE A 8 10.86 -0.64 1.62
N GLY A 9 10.28 -0.21 0.49
CA GLY A 9 9.92 1.20 0.28
C GLY A 9 11.10 2.12 -0.05
N ARG A 10 10.81 3.42 -0.10
CA ARG A 10 11.75 4.50 -0.44
C ARG A 10 11.46 5.74 0.39
N ILE A 11 12.49 6.55 0.60
CA ILE A 11 12.39 7.84 1.27
C ILE A 11 12.47 8.94 0.21
N ASN A 12 11.47 9.82 0.18
CA ASN A 12 11.45 10.99 -0.70
C ASN A 12 11.49 12.27 0.13
N LEU A 13 12.38 13.18 -0.25
CA LEU A 13 12.53 14.49 0.39
C LEU A 13 11.71 15.53 -0.39
N SER A 14 10.85 16.27 0.31
CA SER A 14 10.11 17.39 -0.25
C SER A 14 10.63 18.68 0.37
N SER A 15 11.67 19.26 -0.24
CA SER A 15 12.28 20.51 0.25
C SER A 15 11.30 21.67 0.28
N LYS A 16 10.35 21.72 -0.67
CA LYS A 16 9.29 22.73 -0.73
C LYS A 16 8.34 22.66 0.47
N GLN A 17 8.01 21.45 0.92
CA GLN A 17 7.08 21.24 2.04
C GLN A 17 7.82 21.07 3.38
N GLN A 18 9.15 21.03 3.37
CA GLN A 18 9.98 20.66 4.52
C GLN A 18 9.52 19.32 5.14
N MET A 19 9.21 18.33 4.30
CA MET A 19 8.71 17.02 4.72
C MET A 19 9.51 15.87 4.13
N VAL A 20 9.45 14.73 4.83
CA VAL A 20 10.02 13.46 4.38
C VAL A 20 8.89 12.44 4.25
N TYR A 21 8.81 11.79 3.10
CA TYR A 21 7.84 10.74 2.82
C TYR A 21 8.51 9.38 2.82
N PHE A 22 7.99 8.46 3.62
CA PHE A 22 8.26 7.03 3.45
C PHE A 22 7.17 6.43 2.57
N THR A 23 7.56 5.80 1.47
CA THR A 23 6.62 5.30 0.46
C THR A 23 6.93 3.86 0.09
N VAL A 24 5.93 2.98 0.23
CA VAL A 24 5.95 1.61 -0.29
C VAL A 24 4.91 1.54 -1.41
N ASN A 25 5.33 1.17 -2.63
CA ASN A 25 4.44 1.19 -3.79
C ASN A 25 4.50 -0.08 -4.66
N ASN A 26 5.49 -0.96 -4.46
CA ASN A 26 5.53 -2.22 -5.18
C ASN A 26 4.65 -3.26 -4.47
N ILE A 27 3.91 -4.05 -5.25
CA ILE A 27 2.92 -5.01 -4.73
C ILE A 27 3.57 -6.01 -3.76
N LYS A 28 4.77 -6.51 -4.08
CA LYS A 28 5.51 -7.49 -3.26
C LYS A 28 5.87 -6.96 -1.86
N ASP A 29 6.13 -5.67 -1.72
CA ASP A 29 6.43 -5.06 -0.43
C ASP A 29 5.15 -4.61 0.29
N LEU A 30 4.11 -4.24 -0.46
CA LEU A 30 2.81 -3.94 0.13
C LEU A 30 2.21 -5.13 0.87
N THR A 31 2.44 -6.37 0.43
CA THR A 31 2.00 -7.57 1.17
C THR A 31 2.67 -7.68 2.55
N LYS A 32 3.95 -7.30 2.66
CA LYS A 32 4.66 -7.23 3.96
C LYS A 32 4.04 -6.14 4.85
N VAL A 33 3.65 -5.00 4.28
CA VAL A 33 2.93 -3.94 5.00
C VAL A 33 1.57 -4.45 5.49
N LEU A 34 0.83 -5.20 4.68
CA LEU A 34 -0.43 -5.80 5.11
C LEU A 34 -0.24 -6.74 6.29
N SER A 35 0.75 -7.65 6.23
CA SER A 35 1.04 -8.60 7.30
C SER A 35 1.39 -7.90 8.62
N HIS A 36 2.11 -6.77 8.57
CA HIS A 36 2.37 -5.96 9.75
C HIS A 36 1.07 -5.42 10.36
N PHE A 37 0.19 -4.82 9.57
CA PHE A 37 -1.09 -4.27 10.07
C PHE A 37 -2.15 -5.33 10.38
N ASP A 38 -2.00 -6.55 9.89
CA ASP A 38 -2.80 -7.69 10.35
C ASP A 38 -2.42 -8.12 11.77
N THR A 39 -1.13 -8.06 12.08
CA THR A 39 -0.61 -8.36 13.43
C THR A 39 -0.84 -7.19 14.39
N TYR A 40 -0.63 -5.96 13.90
CA TYR A 40 -0.74 -4.71 14.64
C TYR A 40 -1.85 -3.87 14.04
N THR A 41 -3.08 -4.27 14.32
CA THR A 41 -4.28 -3.68 13.72
C THR A 41 -4.40 -2.19 14.04
N LEU A 42 -4.69 -1.41 13.01
CA LEU A 42 -4.97 0.01 13.15
C LEU A 42 -6.27 0.22 13.92
N VAL A 43 -6.32 1.31 14.69
CA VAL A 43 -7.52 1.73 15.43
C VAL A 43 -8.12 3.01 14.85
N GLY A 44 -9.41 3.21 15.09
CA GLY A 44 -10.14 4.41 14.65
C GLY A 44 -10.36 4.47 13.14
N TYR A 45 -10.46 5.70 12.61
CA TYR A 45 -10.85 5.95 11.21
C TYR A 45 -9.92 5.32 10.16
N LYS A 46 -8.65 5.05 10.51
CA LYS A 46 -7.70 4.43 9.60
C LYS A 46 -7.93 2.93 9.40
N LEU A 47 -8.65 2.26 10.31
CA LEU A 47 -8.97 0.83 10.17
C LEU A 47 -9.80 0.58 8.91
N ASN A 48 -10.85 1.36 8.68
CA ASN A 48 -11.73 1.17 7.52
C ASN A 48 -10.95 1.34 6.20
N ASN A 49 -10.12 2.39 6.10
CA ASN A 49 -9.27 2.60 4.93
C ASN A 49 -8.28 1.46 4.72
N TYR A 50 -7.71 0.90 5.80
CA TYR A 50 -6.83 -0.25 5.71
C TYR A 50 -7.55 -1.51 5.22
N LEU A 51 -8.77 -1.79 5.71
CA LEU A 51 -9.56 -2.94 5.26
C LEU A 51 -9.91 -2.84 3.77
N ILE A 52 -10.32 -1.65 3.31
CA ILE A 52 -10.56 -1.39 1.88
C ILE A 52 -9.27 -1.57 1.08
N PHE A 53 -8.15 -1.00 1.55
CA PHE A 53 -6.85 -1.14 0.90
C PHE A 53 -6.40 -2.60 0.78
N LYS A 54 -6.56 -3.38 1.86
CA LYS A 54 -6.27 -4.82 1.90
C LYS A 54 -7.11 -5.58 0.86
N TYR A 55 -8.40 -5.28 0.78
CA TYR A 55 -9.30 -5.90 -0.20
C TYR A 55 -8.89 -5.57 -1.64
N ILE A 56 -8.57 -4.30 -1.94
CA ILE A 56 -8.08 -3.89 -3.25
C ILE A 56 -6.77 -4.61 -3.60
N LEU A 57 -5.82 -4.75 -2.68
CA LEU A 57 -4.56 -5.44 -2.96
C LEU A 57 -4.80 -6.92 -3.30
N CYS A 58 -5.72 -7.60 -2.59
CA CYS A 58 -6.14 -8.96 -2.92
C CYS A 58 -6.72 -9.05 -4.34
N MET A 59 -7.57 -8.09 -4.74
CA MET A 59 -8.07 -8.01 -6.12
C MET A 59 -6.96 -7.79 -7.15
N VAL A 60 -5.93 -7.03 -6.79
CA VAL A 60 -4.77 -6.77 -7.64
C VAL A 60 -3.93 -8.03 -7.84
N GLU A 61 -3.62 -8.76 -6.76
CA GLU A 61 -2.87 -10.01 -6.79
C GLU A 61 -3.56 -11.09 -7.62
N ASN A 62 -4.89 -11.19 -7.49
CA ASN A 62 -5.70 -12.12 -8.28
C ASN A 62 -5.99 -11.61 -9.71
N LYS A 63 -5.37 -10.50 -10.14
CA LYS A 63 -5.55 -9.87 -11.47
C LYS A 63 -7.00 -9.49 -11.80
N ILE A 64 -7.90 -9.46 -10.81
CA ILE A 64 -9.33 -9.13 -10.99
C ILE A 64 -9.49 -7.70 -11.51
N HIS A 65 -8.61 -6.78 -11.07
CA HIS A 65 -8.57 -5.39 -11.54
C HIS A 65 -8.42 -5.23 -13.07
N LEU A 66 -7.91 -6.24 -13.78
CA LEU A 66 -7.78 -6.22 -15.25
C LEU A 66 -9.11 -6.44 -15.96
N THR A 67 -10.13 -6.93 -15.27
CA THR A 67 -11.50 -7.08 -15.79
C THR A 67 -12.27 -5.77 -15.68
N LYS A 68 -13.24 -5.56 -16.58
CA LYS A 68 -14.09 -4.37 -16.56
C LYS A 68 -14.90 -4.29 -15.26
N GLU A 69 -15.41 -5.43 -14.82
CA GLU A 69 -16.19 -5.62 -13.61
C GLU A 69 -15.33 -5.34 -12.38
N GLY A 70 -14.14 -5.93 -12.32
CA GLY A 70 -13.19 -5.71 -11.22
C GLY A 70 -12.72 -4.27 -11.11
N SER A 71 -12.40 -3.63 -12.23
CA SER A 71 -12.11 -2.20 -12.28
C SER A 71 -13.28 -1.33 -11.79
N LYS A 72 -14.53 -1.69 -12.12
CA LYS A 72 -15.72 -0.97 -11.65
C LYS A 72 -15.91 -1.12 -10.14
N VAL A 73 -15.69 -2.33 -9.59
CA VAL A 73 -15.76 -2.57 -8.15
C VAL A 73 -14.73 -1.71 -7.41
N ILE A 74 -13.46 -1.70 -7.83
CA ILE A 74 -12.41 -0.91 -7.18
C ILE A 74 -12.74 0.59 -7.14
N LYS A 75 -13.37 1.12 -8.18
CA LYS A 75 -13.76 2.54 -8.25
C LYS A 75 -14.92 2.92 -7.33
N ASN A 76 -15.72 1.96 -6.88
CA ASN A 76 -16.91 2.17 -6.08
C ASN A 76 -16.70 1.90 -4.57
N LEU A 77 -15.49 1.48 -4.19
CA LEU A 77 -15.04 1.33 -2.80
C LEU A 77 -14.52 2.66 -2.25
#